data_AF-A0A2E4QTP7-F1
#
_entry.id   AF-A0A2E4QTP7-F1
#
_cell.length_a   1.000
_cell.length_b   1.000
_cell.length_c   1.000
_cell.angle_alpha   90.00
_cell.angle_beta   90.00
_cell.angle_gamma   90.00
#
_symmetry.space_group_name_H-M   'P 1'
#
loop_
_entity.id
_entity.type
_entity.pdbx_description
1 polymer ?
#
loop_
_entity_poly.entity_id
_entity_poly.type
_entity_poly.pdbx_seq_one_letter_code
_entity_poly.pdbx_strand_id
1 'polypeptide(L)'
;MKIKYLGALAGLLAFGAMTAQADEVWTSELGEIVYESEIDRYAVLSFPAGETRGYAFIDGLAGNYEDRNRIFTGYWTEEAAVDADYGCPMEMTDQMGRTTNIWGRLMVVFHDQAFPSGFSAVRGDCFDEPDSMLMAYPKTYEDMPDAE
;
A
#
# COMPACT_ATOMS: atom_id res chain seq x y z
N MET A 1 31.83 -25.30 -56.80
CA MET A 1 30.92 -25.88 -55.79
C MET A 1 30.56 -24.76 -54.82
N LYS A 2 29.25 -24.51 -54.61
CA LYS A 2 28.68 -23.30 -53.97
C LYS A 2 28.69 -23.43 -52.43
N ILE A 3 29.26 -22.48 -51.70
CA ILE A 3 29.03 -22.32 -50.26
C ILE A 3 27.93 -21.27 -50.10
N LYS A 4 26.80 -21.71 -49.55
CA LYS A 4 25.58 -20.93 -49.32
C LYS A 4 25.67 -20.19 -47.98
N TYR A 5 25.13 -18.98 -47.95
CA TYR A 5 24.93 -18.14 -46.77
C TYR A 5 24.15 -18.86 -45.67
N LEU A 6 24.67 -18.87 -44.45
CA LEU A 6 23.92 -18.90 -43.17
C LEU A 6 24.53 -17.74 -42.37
N GLY A 7 23.83 -16.68 -41.98
CA GLY A 7 22.47 -16.61 -41.45
C GLY A 7 22.62 -15.97 -40.06
N ALA A 8 22.66 -14.64 -40.02
CA ALA A 8 22.76 -13.86 -38.79
C ALA A 8 21.51 -14.09 -37.94
N LEU A 9 21.64 -14.73 -36.77
CA LEU A 9 20.62 -14.66 -35.74
C LEU A 9 20.91 -13.45 -34.86
N ALA A 10 20.17 -12.37 -35.12
CA ALA A 10 19.98 -11.28 -34.19
C ALA A 10 19.34 -11.84 -32.90
N GLY A 11 20.12 -11.94 -31.83
CA GLY A 11 19.57 -12.10 -30.49
C GLY A 11 18.94 -10.78 -30.07
N LEU A 12 17.64 -10.61 -30.30
CA LEU A 12 16.87 -9.61 -29.58
C LEU A 12 16.89 -10.02 -28.11
N LEU A 13 17.74 -9.36 -27.32
CA LEU A 13 17.58 -9.29 -25.88
C LEU A 13 16.19 -8.70 -25.63
N ALA A 14 15.24 -9.56 -25.28
CA ALA A 14 14.01 -9.15 -24.65
C ALA A 14 14.40 -8.50 -23.32
N PHE A 15 14.62 -7.18 -23.33
CA PHE A 15 14.45 -6.37 -22.14
C PHE A 15 12.97 -6.52 -21.77
N GLY A 16 12.65 -7.57 -21.02
CA GLY A 16 11.43 -7.58 -20.24
C GLY A 16 11.47 -6.30 -19.43
N ALA A 17 10.47 -5.45 -19.64
CA ALA A 17 10.25 -4.30 -18.78
C ALA A 17 10.08 -4.87 -17.37
N MET A 18 11.17 -4.91 -16.61
CA MET A 18 11.07 -4.80 -15.17
C MET A 18 10.47 -3.41 -14.97
N THR A 19 9.15 -3.34 -14.93
CA THR A 19 8.50 -2.30 -14.16
C THR A 19 9.07 -2.52 -12.76
N ALA A 20 10.14 -1.79 -12.43
CA ALA A 20 10.44 -1.51 -11.04
C ALA A 20 9.09 -1.06 -10.49
N GLN A 21 8.49 -1.90 -9.65
CA GLN A 21 7.26 -1.53 -8.97
C GLN A 21 7.71 -0.42 -8.04
N ALA A 22 7.67 0.80 -8.57
CA ALA A 22 7.91 1.99 -7.80
C ALA A 22 6.95 1.89 -6.62
N ASP A 23 7.52 1.98 -5.42
CA ASP A 23 6.79 2.02 -4.16
C ASP A 23 5.57 2.93 -4.39
N GLU A 24 4.36 2.37 -4.37
CA GLU A 24 3.18 3.18 -4.64
C GLU A 24 3.09 4.16 -3.46
N VAL A 25 3.32 5.45 -3.75
CA VAL A 25 3.25 6.51 -2.75
C VAL A 25 2.02 7.37 -3.04
N TRP A 26 1.29 7.71 -1.99
CA TRP A 26 0.18 8.64 -2.04
C TRP A 26 0.39 9.81 -1.10
N THR A 27 -0.07 10.97 -1.53
CA THR A 27 -0.21 12.17 -0.69
C THR A 27 -1.61 12.18 -0.09
N SER A 28 -1.70 12.41 1.23
CA SER A 28 -2.95 12.51 1.98
C SER A 28 -2.87 13.61 3.05
N GLU A 29 -3.97 13.88 3.76
CA GLU A 29 -3.96 14.85 4.87
C GLU A 29 -3.17 14.35 6.10
N LEU A 30 -2.89 13.03 6.18
CA LEU A 30 -1.99 12.46 7.18
C LEU A 30 -0.51 12.58 6.77
N GLY A 31 -0.23 12.96 5.51
CA GLY A 31 1.09 12.90 4.89
C GLY A 31 1.22 11.70 3.93
N GLU A 32 2.45 11.24 3.72
CA GLU A 32 2.76 10.21 2.73
C GLU A 32 2.38 8.80 3.19
N ILE A 33 1.48 8.18 2.43
CA ILE A 33 1.12 6.78 2.55
C ILE A 33 1.96 6.00 1.54
N VAL A 34 2.58 4.90 1.97
CA VAL A 34 3.51 4.12 1.14
C VAL A 34 3.07 2.67 1.12
N TYR A 35 2.99 2.06 -0.06
CA TYR A 35 2.86 0.61 -0.21
C TYR A 35 4.20 -0.04 0.09
N GLU A 36 4.33 -0.63 1.28
CA GLU A 36 5.61 -1.13 1.79
C GLU A 36 5.90 -2.56 1.32
N SER A 37 4.92 -3.45 1.46
CA SER A 37 5.12 -4.89 1.29
C SER A 37 3.79 -5.64 1.20
N GLU A 38 3.90 -6.96 1.04
CA GLU A 38 2.77 -7.87 1.07
C GLU A 38 3.07 -9.01 2.05
N ILE A 39 2.10 -9.33 2.91
CA ILE A 39 2.17 -10.43 3.87
C ILE A 39 0.93 -11.30 3.70
N ASP A 40 1.13 -12.54 3.25
CA ASP A 40 0.07 -13.48 2.88
C ASP A 40 -0.92 -12.88 1.88
N ARG A 41 -2.13 -12.54 2.33
CA ARG A 41 -3.21 -11.94 1.53
C ARG A 41 -3.33 -10.43 1.71
N TYR A 42 -2.50 -9.82 2.55
CA TYR A 42 -2.57 -8.42 2.93
C TYR A 42 -1.54 -7.59 2.18
N ALA A 43 -1.99 -6.52 1.54
CA ALA A 43 -1.10 -5.41 1.20
C ALA A 43 -0.84 -4.58 2.46
N VAL A 44 0.40 -4.18 2.67
CA VAL A 44 0.82 -3.40 3.83
C VAL A 44 1.12 -1.98 3.38
N LEU A 45 0.28 -1.03 3.81
CA LEU A 45 0.49 0.39 3.59
C LEU A 45 0.94 1.05 4.89
N SER A 46 2.03 1.80 4.88
CA SER A 46 2.43 2.60 6.04
C SER A 46 1.93 4.03 5.91
N PHE A 47 1.66 4.70 7.03
CA PHE A 47 1.21 6.09 7.08
C PHE A 47 1.79 6.82 8.30
N PRO A 48 1.85 8.16 8.32
CA PRO A 48 2.39 8.88 9.47
C PRO A 48 1.49 8.76 10.70
N ALA A 49 2.10 8.47 11.86
CA ALA A 49 1.44 8.34 13.16
C ALA A 49 2.32 8.96 14.25
N GLY A 50 2.21 10.28 14.41
CA GLY A 50 3.12 11.06 15.25
C GLY A 50 4.57 10.99 14.74
N GLU A 51 5.51 10.68 15.63
CA GLU A 51 6.94 10.48 15.29
C GLU A 51 7.23 9.08 14.71
N THR A 52 6.21 8.23 14.61
CA THR A 52 6.32 6.85 14.12
C THR A 52 5.44 6.65 12.88
N ARG A 53 5.40 5.42 12.35
CA ARG A 53 4.49 5.04 11.27
C ARG A 53 3.45 4.03 11.77
N GLY A 54 2.20 4.29 11.42
CA GLY A 54 1.14 3.29 11.47
C GLY A 54 1.15 2.41 10.22
N TYR A 55 0.44 1.29 10.29
CA TYR A 55 0.37 0.31 9.21
C TYR A 55 -1.07 -0.13 8.99
N ALA A 56 -1.51 -0.11 7.75
CA ALA A 56 -2.78 -0.63 7.27
C ALA A 56 -2.54 -1.96 6.55
N PHE A 57 -3.30 -2.98 6.94
CA PHE A 57 -3.28 -4.31 6.37
C PHE A 57 -4.55 -4.51 5.56
N ILE A 58 -4.45 -4.41 4.24
CA ILE A 58 -5.60 -4.41 3.32
C ILE A 58 -5.76 -5.80 2.71
N ASP A 59 -6.83 -6.48 3.09
CA ASP A 59 -7.12 -7.84 2.68
C ASP A 59 -7.49 -7.92 1.18
N GLY A 60 -6.80 -8.77 0.44
CA GLY A 60 -7.10 -9.11 -0.95
C GLY A 60 -6.62 -8.07 -1.95
N LEU A 61 -5.83 -7.08 -1.50
CA LEU A 61 -5.14 -6.13 -2.35
C LEU A 61 -3.74 -6.63 -2.77
N ALA A 62 -3.10 -7.48 -1.96
CA ALA A 62 -1.80 -8.07 -2.30
C ALA A 62 -1.81 -8.74 -3.68
N GLY A 63 -0.81 -8.45 -4.50
CA GLY A 63 -0.66 -8.95 -5.85
C GLY A 63 -1.68 -8.41 -6.87
N ASN A 64 -2.60 -7.53 -6.46
CA ASN A 64 -3.65 -6.98 -7.33
C ASN A 64 -3.32 -5.54 -7.72
N TYR A 65 -2.97 -5.34 -9.00
CA TYR A 65 -2.62 -4.03 -9.56
C TYR A 65 -3.56 -3.56 -10.68
N GLU A 66 -4.47 -4.43 -11.11
CA GLU A 66 -5.29 -4.23 -12.31
C GLU A 66 -6.79 -4.37 -12.06
N ASP A 67 -7.23 -4.90 -10.90
CA ASP A 67 -8.64 -5.15 -10.58
C ASP A 67 -9.03 -4.56 -9.22
N ARG A 68 -8.88 -3.24 -9.08
CA ARG A 68 -9.09 -2.49 -7.83
C ARG A 68 -10.45 -1.77 -7.71
N ASN A 69 -11.36 -1.96 -8.66
CA ASN A 69 -12.69 -1.34 -8.70
C ASN A 69 -13.71 -2.00 -7.74
N ARG A 70 -13.32 -2.24 -6.48
CA ARG A 70 -14.15 -2.85 -5.44
C ARG A 70 -13.80 -2.28 -4.07
N ILE A 71 -14.64 -2.61 -3.08
CA ILE A 71 -14.33 -2.33 -1.68
C ILE A 71 -13.35 -3.38 -1.19
N PHE A 72 -12.20 -2.92 -0.68
CA PHE A 72 -11.29 -3.71 0.14
C PHE A 72 -11.54 -3.40 1.61
N THR A 73 -11.28 -4.38 2.45
CA THR A 73 -11.44 -4.27 3.91
C THR A 73 -10.14 -4.65 4.58
N GLY A 74 -9.94 -4.19 5.80
CA GLY A 74 -8.73 -4.47 6.54
C GLY A 74 -8.78 -3.91 7.94
N TYR A 75 -7.61 -3.72 8.48
CA TYR A 75 -7.43 -3.04 9.76
C TYR A 75 -6.15 -2.21 9.72
N TRP A 76 -6.08 -1.25 10.64
CA TRP A 76 -4.89 -0.43 10.84
C TRP A 76 -4.38 -0.62 12.26
N THR A 77 -3.08 -0.41 12.46
CA THR A 77 -2.40 -0.49 13.75
C THR A 77 -1.36 0.61 13.87
N GLU A 78 -1.23 1.17 15.06
CA GLU A 78 -0.16 2.10 15.43
C GLU A 78 0.60 1.55 16.64
N GLU A 79 1.81 2.06 16.89
CA GLU A 79 2.55 1.69 18.09
C GLU A 79 1.80 2.17 19.34
N ALA A 80 1.75 1.33 20.37
CA ALA A 80 1.13 1.71 21.63
C ALA A 80 1.88 2.89 22.24
N ALA A 81 1.20 4.01 22.43
CA ALA A 81 1.78 5.15 23.12
C ALA A 81 1.83 4.87 24.63
N VAL A 82 3.02 5.09 25.23
CA VAL A 82 3.35 4.76 26.63
C VAL A 82 2.41 5.45 27.64
N ASP A 83 1.78 6.56 27.25
CA ASP A 83 0.87 7.38 28.06
C ASP A 83 -0.49 7.64 27.38
N ALA A 84 -0.95 6.75 26.49
CA ALA A 84 -2.21 7.00 25.79
C ALA A 84 -3.44 6.69 26.66
N ASP A 85 -4.23 7.74 26.95
CA ASP A 85 -5.64 7.64 27.39
C ASP A 85 -6.58 7.12 26.26
N TYR A 86 -5.99 6.68 25.14
CA TYR A 86 -6.66 6.29 23.92
C TYR A 86 -6.12 4.94 23.46
N GLY A 87 -7.03 4.03 23.14
CA GLY A 87 -6.72 2.68 22.72
C GLY A 87 -7.88 1.73 22.96
N CYS A 88 -7.84 0.61 22.28
CA CYS A 88 -8.87 -0.41 22.37
C CYS A 88 -8.83 -1.14 23.72
N PRO A 89 -9.98 -1.63 24.19
CA PRO A 89 -10.04 -2.45 25.41
C PRO A 89 -9.28 -3.78 25.30
N MET A 90 -8.89 -4.18 24.08
CA MET A 90 -8.19 -5.42 23.81
C MET A 90 -7.01 -5.16 22.88
N GLU A 91 -5.92 -5.90 23.11
CA GLU A 91 -4.77 -5.92 22.22
C GLU A 91 -5.03 -6.83 21.01
N MET A 92 -4.35 -6.54 19.92
CA MET A 92 -4.24 -7.43 18.77
C MET A 92 -2.78 -7.60 18.36
N THR A 93 -2.46 -8.74 17.76
CA THR A 93 -1.18 -8.96 17.08
C THR A 93 -1.39 -8.78 15.58
N ASP A 94 -0.63 -7.88 14.96
CA ASP A 94 -0.72 -7.59 13.53
C ASP A 94 0.00 -8.63 12.67
N GLN A 95 -0.03 -8.47 11.33
CA GLN A 95 0.63 -9.43 10.43
C GLN A 95 2.16 -9.40 10.53
N MET A 96 2.73 -8.36 11.14
CA MET A 96 4.16 -8.22 11.39
C MET A 96 4.57 -8.81 12.75
N GLY A 97 3.62 -9.37 13.51
CA GLY A 97 3.84 -9.92 14.85
C GLY A 97 3.91 -8.88 15.96
N ARG A 98 3.53 -7.62 15.70
CA ARG A 98 3.51 -6.56 16.71
C ARG A 98 2.20 -6.61 17.48
N THR A 99 2.29 -6.58 18.80
CA THR A 99 1.11 -6.47 19.68
C THR A 99 0.88 -5.02 20.07
N THR A 100 -0.35 -4.53 19.86
CA THR A 100 -0.76 -3.16 20.20
C THR A 100 -2.23 -3.13 20.60
N ASN A 101 -2.62 -2.17 21.43
CA ASN A 101 -4.02 -1.83 21.67
C ASN A 101 -4.49 -0.64 20.82
N ILE A 102 -3.64 -0.03 19.99
CA ILE A 102 -4.03 1.08 19.12
C ILE A 102 -4.25 0.53 17.71
N TRP A 103 -5.51 0.22 17.40
CA TRP A 103 -5.91 -0.39 16.15
C TRP A 103 -7.37 -0.12 15.81
N GLY A 104 -7.77 -0.42 14.58
CA GLY A 104 -9.18 -0.36 14.20
C GLY A 104 -9.48 -0.90 12.81
N ARG A 105 -10.77 -0.89 12.43
CA ARG A 105 -11.24 -1.40 11.13
C ARG A 105 -11.02 -0.37 10.03
N LEU A 106 -10.79 -0.87 8.81
CA LEU A 106 -10.53 -0.05 7.62
C LEU A 106 -11.33 -0.57 6.42
N MET A 107 -11.86 0.36 5.63
CA MET A 107 -12.38 0.11 4.29
C MET A 107 -11.63 0.99 3.29
N VAL A 108 -11.31 0.46 2.11
CA VAL A 108 -10.57 1.17 1.05
C VAL A 108 -11.27 0.98 -0.29
N VAL A 109 -11.41 2.05 -1.06
CA VAL A 109 -11.95 2.04 -2.42
C VAL A 109 -11.02 2.84 -3.32
N PHE A 110 -10.50 2.22 -4.37
CA PHE A 110 -9.70 2.90 -5.38
C PHE A 110 -10.59 3.66 -6.36
N HIS A 111 -10.10 4.81 -6.84
CA HIS A 111 -10.84 5.68 -7.75
C HIS A 111 -10.84 5.16 -9.20
N ASP A 112 -9.85 4.33 -9.54
CA ASP A 112 -9.68 3.67 -10.83
C ASP A 112 -9.42 2.18 -10.66
N GLN A 113 -9.57 1.43 -11.76
CA GLN A 113 -9.41 -0.03 -11.76
C GLN A 113 -7.95 -0.48 -11.65
N ALA A 114 -7.00 0.28 -12.22
CA ALA A 114 -5.59 -0.11 -12.30
C ALA A 114 -4.66 0.97 -11.72
N PHE A 115 -3.47 0.56 -11.30
CA PHE A 115 -2.40 1.48 -10.89
C PHE A 115 -1.90 2.36 -12.07
N PRO A 116 -1.54 3.65 -11.84
CA PRO A 116 -1.69 4.41 -10.60
C PRO A 116 -3.13 4.85 -10.35
N SER A 117 -3.58 4.75 -9.10
CA SER A 117 -4.92 5.20 -8.70
C SER A 117 -4.93 5.76 -7.29
N GLY A 118 -5.68 6.84 -7.09
CA GLY A 118 -6.00 7.32 -5.75
C GLY A 118 -6.96 6.39 -5.03
N PHE A 119 -7.12 6.58 -3.72
CA PHE A 119 -8.13 5.86 -2.98
C PHE A 119 -8.80 6.70 -1.91
N SER A 120 -10.01 6.30 -1.56
CA SER A 120 -10.72 6.74 -0.37
C SER A 120 -10.61 5.64 0.68
N ALA A 121 -10.22 6.02 1.89
CA ALA A 121 -10.21 5.15 3.05
C ALA A 121 -11.23 5.63 4.07
N VAL A 122 -11.94 4.72 4.72
CA VAL A 122 -12.75 5.02 5.90
C VAL A 122 -12.25 4.13 7.03
N ARG A 123 -11.89 4.73 8.16
CA ARG A 123 -11.41 4.02 9.35
C ARG A 123 -12.33 4.24 10.54
N GLY A 124 -12.36 3.25 11.43
CA GLY A 124 -12.96 3.33 12.75
C GLY A 124 -11.98 2.79 13.78
N ASP A 125 -12.28 3.02 15.05
CA ASP A 125 -11.44 2.58 16.17
C ASP A 125 -11.96 1.24 16.70
N CYS A 126 -11.04 0.32 16.99
CA CYS A 126 -11.39 -0.99 17.54
C CYS A 126 -12.41 -1.72 16.66
N PHE A 127 -13.56 -2.09 17.22
CA PHE A 127 -14.66 -2.72 16.50
C PHE A 127 -15.73 -1.74 16.01
N ASP A 128 -15.56 -0.43 16.22
CA ASP A 128 -16.55 0.55 15.80
C ASP A 128 -16.66 0.62 14.29
N GLU A 129 -17.82 1.06 13.79
CA GLU A 129 -18.04 1.21 12.35
C GLU A 129 -17.16 2.33 11.81
N PRO A 130 -16.41 2.11 10.72
CA PRO A 130 -15.61 3.16 10.12
C PRO A 130 -16.45 4.38 9.73
N ASP A 131 -16.09 5.55 10.26
CA ASP A 131 -16.75 6.82 10.00
C ASP A 131 -15.79 7.98 9.66
N SER A 132 -14.48 7.78 9.92
CA SER A 132 -13.44 8.77 9.64
C SER A 132 -12.86 8.53 8.24
N MET A 133 -13.17 9.43 7.31
CA MET A 133 -12.76 9.32 5.91
C MET A 133 -11.46 10.08 5.63
N LEU A 134 -10.59 9.48 4.83
CA LEU A 134 -9.36 10.03 4.28
C LEU A 134 -9.34 9.86 2.75
N MET A 135 -8.76 10.83 2.06
CA MET A 135 -8.46 10.74 0.63
C MET A 135 -6.95 10.71 0.40
N ALA A 136 -6.51 9.82 -0.49
CA ALA A 136 -5.11 9.66 -0.87
C ALA A 136 -4.98 9.74 -2.39
N TYR A 137 -4.05 10.56 -2.88
CA TYR A 137 -3.82 10.81 -4.30
C TYR A 137 -2.44 10.29 -4.71
N PRO A 138 -2.28 9.62 -5.86
CA PRO A 138 -0.99 9.11 -6.28
C PRO A 138 0.03 10.24 -6.33
N LYS A 139 1.18 10.03 -5.70
CA LYS A 139 2.29 10.96 -5.80
C LYS A 139 2.85 10.85 -7.22
N THR A 140 2.78 11.93 -7.98
CA THR A 140 3.30 11.94 -9.35
C THR A 140 4.80 12.18 -9.34
N TYR A 141 5.48 11.85 -10.44
CA TYR A 141 6.92 12.06 -10.57
C TYR A 141 7.30 13.55 -10.42
N GLU A 142 6.38 14.45 -10.76
CA GLU A 142 6.54 15.91 -10.59
C GLU A 142 6.52 16.33 -9.12
N ASP A 143 5.98 15.50 -8.23
CA ASP A 143 5.88 15.75 -6.79
C ASP A 143 7.05 15.13 -6.00
N MET A 144 7.95 14.39 -6.67
CA MET A 144 9.13 13.81 -6.02
C MET A 144 10.23 14.86 -5.92
N PRO A 145 10.78 15.14 -4.73
CA PRO A 145 11.96 16.01 -4.63
C PRO A 145 13.07 15.39 -5.49
N ASP A 146 13.73 16.22 -6.31
CA ASP A 146 14.85 15.78 -7.13
C ASP A 146 15.82 14.99 -6.25
N ALA A 147 16.04 13.71 -6.59
CA ALA A 147 16.98 12.87 -5.88
C ALA A 147 18.39 13.47 -6.07
N GLU A 148 18.86 14.23 -5.07
CA GLU A 148 20.23 14.73 -4.98
C GLU A 148 21.25 13.61 -4.75
#